data_AF-A0A0M2GTX3-F1
#
_entry.id   AF-A0A0M2GTX3-F1
#
_cell.length_a   1.000
_cell.length_b   1.000
_cell.length_c   1.000
_cell.angle_alpha   90.00
_cell.angle_beta   90.00
_cell.angle_gamma   90.00
#
_symmetry.space_group_name_H-M   'P 1'
#
loop_
_entity.id
_entity.type
_entity.pdbx_description
1 polymer ?
#
loop_
_entity_poly.entity_id
_entity_poly.type
_entity_poly.pdbx_seq_one_letter_code
_entity_poly.pdbx_strand_id
1 'polypeptide(L)'
;MQATLMIYDGTAAPDADVPRTGGVPLAPEGFTWPVCGDYCGGPMQFFAHLPVEYGVLSVFVCQNDPGACELWDATSGANRVLLFPPAGLVPVAVPEKGVTLLPAVSAITTRVVTLEPEEDDGDDLPRDTYDLARSGWKREPDERFGKQREVLGSLGGSPSYLDDDRLPGCPSCSGTTEFAAHLEEGIDRQTAMNLGGQLGYVFVCRPCSEGAFLTG
;
A
#
# COMPACT_ATOMS: atom_id res chain seq x y z
N MET A 1 -3.73 0.97 22.42
CA MET A 1 -3.20 1.41 21.11
C MET A 1 -4.31 1.30 20.07
N GLN A 2 -4.17 1.90 18.87
CA GLN A 2 -5.20 1.82 17.83
C GLN A 2 -4.57 1.66 16.46
N ALA A 3 -5.18 0.83 15.61
CA ALA A 3 -4.88 0.74 14.19
C ALA A 3 -6.15 1.02 13.36
N THR A 4 -5.98 1.60 12.17
CA THR A 4 -7.03 1.70 11.16
C THR A 4 -6.76 0.64 10.09
N LEU A 5 -7.41 -0.52 10.21
CA LEU A 5 -7.25 -1.61 9.25
C LEU A 5 -8.01 -1.32 7.96
N MET A 6 -7.42 -1.73 6.84
CA MET A 6 -8.07 -1.81 5.53
C MET A 6 -8.62 -3.21 5.35
N ILE A 7 -9.93 -3.34 5.20
CA ILE A 7 -10.64 -4.62 5.13
C ILE A 7 -11.26 -4.79 3.75
N TYR A 8 -11.11 -5.98 3.19
CA TYR A 8 -11.75 -6.39 1.94
C TYR A 8 -13.28 -6.27 2.04
N ASP A 9 -13.87 -5.49 1.12
CA ASP A 9 -15.30 -5.20 1.06
C ASP A 9 -15.93 -5.63 -0.29
N GLY A 10 -15.41 -6.71 -0.87
CA GLY A 10 -15.88 -7.21 -2.16
C GLY A 10 -15.12 -6.62 -3.35
N THR A 11 -15.75 -6.64 -4.52
CA THR A 11 -15.17 -6.14 -5.78
C THR A 11 -15.60 -4.70 -6.05
N ALA A 12 -14.71 -3.90 -6.64
CA ALA A 12 -15.02 -2.54 -7.09
C ALA A 12 -14.95 -2.40 -8.62
N ALA A 13 -15.52 -1.31 -9.15
CA ALA A 13 -15.27 -0.92 -10.54
C ALA A 13 -13.80 -0.50 -10.72
N PRO A 14 -13.18 -0.72 -11.89
CA PRO A 14 -11.77 -0.39 -12.14
C PRO A 14 -11.39 1.06 -11.89
N ASP A 15 -12.33 1.99 -12.05
CA ASP A 15 -12.17 3.43 -11.94
C ASP A 15 -12.93 4.02 -10.74
N ALA A 16 -13.37 3.20 -9.80
CA ALA A 16 -14.10 3.69 -8.62
C ALA A 16 -13.22 4.64 -7.79
N ASP A 17 -13.75 5.80 -7.43
CA ASP A 17 -13.09 6.76 -6.52
C ASP A 17 -13.40 6.42 -5.06
N VAL A 18 -12.97 5.24 -4.65
CA VAL A 18 -13.08 4.71 -3.28
C VAL A 18 -11.77 3.99 -2.93
N PRO A 19 -11.42 3.80 -1.66
CA PRO A 19 -10.27 2.99 -1.28
C PRO A 19 -10.32 1.61 -1.94
N ARG A 20 -9.25 1.23 -2.65
CA ARG A 20 -9.16 -0.05 -3.37
C ARG A 20 -7.74 -0.49 -3.69
N THR A 21 -7.58 -1.79 -3.91
CA THR A 21 -6.43 -2.33 -4.66
C THR A 21 -6.85 -2.74 -6.07
N GLY A 22 -5.93 -2.59 -7.02
CA GLY A 22 -6.14 -2.87 -8.44
C GLY A 22 -6.99 -1.81 -9.15
N GLY A 23 -7.33 -2.09 -10.40
CA GLY A 23 -8.05 -1.15 -11.28
C GLY A 23 -7.09 -0.18 -11.96
N VAL A 24 -7.59 0.98 -12.38
CA VAL A 24 -6.79 2.05 -12.99
C VAL A 24 -6.57 3.18 -11.99
N PRO A 25 -5.40 3.85 -11.99
CA PRO A 25 -5.21 5.02 -11.14
C PRO A 25 -6.14 6.16 -11.59
N LEU A 26 -6.60 6.95 -10.61
CA LEU A 26 -7.19 8.25 -10.88
C LEU A 26 -6.11 9.30 -10.62
N ALA A 27 -5.81 10.12 -11.62
CA ALA A 27 -4.75 11.12 -11.53
C ALA A 27 -5.16 12.43 -12.21
N PRO A 28 -4.47 13.55 -11.92
CA PRO A 28 -4.69 14.80 -12.63
C PRO A 28 -4.44 14.66 -14.14
N GLU A 29 -5.04 15.55 -14.93
CA GLU A 29 -4.73 15.65 -16.35
C GLU A 29 -3.23 15.85 -16.60
N GLY A 30 -2.72 15.21 -17.65
CA GLY A 30 -1.28 15.23 -17.98
C GLY A 30 -0.43 14.25 -17.16
N PHE A 31 -1.04 13.41 -16.32
CA PHE A 31 -0.33 12.34 -15.62
C PHE A 31 0.43 11.42 -16.58
N THR A 32 1.66 11.09 -16.20
CA THR A 32 2.51 10.14 -16.91
C THR A 32 2.64 8.87 -16.09
N TRP A 33 2.35 7.72 -16.71
CA TRP A 33 2.44 6.42 -16.06
C TRP A 33 3.87 6.13 -15.59
N PRO A 34 4.10 5.77 -14.31
CA PRO A 34 5.42 5.46 -13.80
C PRO A 34 6.05 4.27 -14.53
N VAL A 35 7.27 4.46 -14.99
CA VAL A 35 8.10 3.38 -15.54
C VAL A 35 9.14 2.99 -14.51
N CYS A 36 9.43 1.70 -14.43
CA CYS A 36 10.61 1.23 -13.71
C CYS A 36 11.83 1.97 -14.25
N GLY A 37 12.73 2.38 -13.35
CA GLY A 37 13.96 3.07 -13.70
C GLY A 37 14.92 2.20 -14.53
N ASP A 38 16.22 2.35 -14.31
CA ASP A 38 17.26 1.81 -15.19
C ASP A 38 17.33 0.28 -15.30
N TYR A 39 16.46 -0.46 -14.58
CA TYR A 39 16.44 -1.92 -14.63
C TYR A 39 15.72 -2.48 -15.87
N CYS A 40 14.39 -2.32 -15.97
CA CYS A 40 13.61 -2.88 -17.08
C CYS A 40 12.95 -1.83 -17.99
N GLY A 41 12.86 -0.56 -17.55
CA GLY A 41 12.22 0.52 -18.31
C GLY A 41 10.72 0.34 -18.60
N GLY A 42 10.10 -0.74 -18.11
CA GLY A 42 8.70 -1.08 -18.35
C GLY A 42 7.75 -0.31 -17.44
N PRO A 43 6.48 -0.10 -17.85
CA PRO A 43 5.48 0.55 -17.00
C PRO A 43 5.22 -0.30 -15.75
N MET A 44 5.12 0.35 -14.60
CA MET A 44 4.86 -0.32 -13.32
C MET A 44 3.40 -0.77 -13.21
N GLN A 45 3.14 -1.79 -12.40
CA GLN A 45 1.78 -2.23 -12.09
C GLN A 45 1.16 -1.26 -11.08
N PHE A 46 -0.07 -0.83 -11.32
CA PHE A 46 -0.85 -0.06 -10.35
C PHE A 46 -1.34 -0.99 -9.24
N PHE A 47 -1.02 -0.64 -7.99
CA PHE A 47 -1.36 -1.44 -6.82
C PHE A 47 -2.59 -0.91 -6.08
N ALA A 48 -2.58 0.35 -5.66
CA ALA A 48 -3.60 0.86 -4.74
C ALA A 48 -3.99 2.33 -4.99
N HIS A 49 -5.29 2.61 -4.83
CA HIS A 49 -5.90 3.94 -4.74
C HIS A 49 -6.35 4.14 -3.29
N LEU A 50 -5.66 4.99 -2.54
CA LEU A 50 -5.93 5.20 -1.11
C LEU A 50 -6.21 6.69 -0.83
N PRO A 51 -7.49 7.09 -0.79
CA PRO A 51 -7.87 8.38 -0.23
C PRO A 51 -7.42 8.51 1.22
N VAL A 52 -6.71 9.59 1.53
CA VAL A 52 -6.22 9.98 2.85
C VAL A 52 -6.63 11.43 3.14
N GLU A 53 -6.51 11.89 4.39
CA GLU A 53 -6.99 13.22 4.79
C GLU A 53 -6.48 14.37 3.90
N TYR A 54 -5.24 14.25 3.41
CA TYR A 54 -4.54 15.30 2.66
C TYR A 54 -4.45 15.03 1.14
N GLY A 55 -5.13 14.01 0.62
CA GLY A 55 -5.12 13.71 -0.81
C GLY A 55 -5.41 12.24 -1.14
N VAL A 56 -4.88 11.77 -2.26
CA VAL A 56 -5.03 10.38 -2.70
C VAL A 56 -3.65 9.79 -2.99
N LEU A 57 -3.30 8.71 -2.31
CA LEU A 57 -2.09 7.96 -2.60
C LEU A 57 -2.36 6.99 -3.75
N SER A 58 -1.51 7.03 -4.76
CA SER A 58 -1.44 6.05 -5.83
C SER A 58 -0.11 5.31 -5.75
N VAL A 59 -0.19 3.98 -5.58
CA VAL A 59 0.99 3.11 -5.39
C VAL A 59 1.24 2.30 -6.66
N PHE A 60 2.49 2.28 -7.10
CA PHE A 60 2.94 1.54 -8.28
C PHE A 60 4.15 0.67 -7.93
N VAL A 61 4.15 -0.56 -8.41
CA VAL A 61 5.23 -1.54 -8.17
C VAL A 61 5.56 -2.26 -9.47
N CYS A 62 6.84 -2.40 -9.80
CA CYS A 62 7.26 -3.11 -11.00
C CYS A 62 7.05 -4.61 -10.85
N GLN A 63 6.34 -5.20 -11.82
CA GLN A 63 6.05 -6.65 -11.90
C GLN A 63 6.39 -7.23 -13.29
N ASN A 64 7.19 -6.50 -14.08
CA ASN A 64 7.57 -6.90 -15.44
C ASN A 64 8.63 -8.02 -15.41
N ASP A 65 8.50 -9.01 -16.30
CA ASP A 65 9.49 -10.09 -16.54
C ASP A 65 10.66 -9.57 -17.42
N PRO A 66 11.96 -9.82 -17.11
CA PRO A 66 12.52 -10.85 -16.22
C PRO A 66 12.39 -10.65 -14.69
N GLY A 67 11.67 -9.66 -14.17
CA GLY A 67 11.16 -9.68 -12.80
C GLY A 67 12.16 -9.42 -11.68
N ALA A 68 13.43 -9.19 -12.00
CA ALA A 68 14.51 -8.99 -11.05
C ALA A 68 14.70 -7.52 -10.61
N CYS A 69 13.66 -6.69 -10.76
CA CYS A 69 13.68 -5.32 -10.26
C CYS A 69 13.64 -5.32 -8.73
N GLU A 70 14.51 -4.55 -8.09
CA GLU A 70 14.67 -4.51 -6.63
C GLU A 70 13.54 -3.75 -5.94
N LEU A 71 12.31 -4.28 -6.01
CA LEU A 71 11.11 -3.64 -5.44
C LEU A 71 11.18 -3.49 -3.92
N TRP A 72 12.05 -4.28 -3.27
CA TRP A 72 12.33 -4.23 -1.83
C TRP A 72 13.20 -3.03 -1.43
N ASP A 73 13.83 -2.34 -2.39
CA ASP A 73 14.60 -1.10 -2.17
C ASP A 73 13.78 0.11 -2.64
N ALA A 74 13.54 1.06 -1.73
CA ALA A 74 12.84 2.31 -1.98
C ALA A 74 13.50 3.19 -3.05
N THR A 75 14.80 3.02 -3.26
CA THR A 75 15.63 3.88 -4.11
C THR A 75 15.94 3.26 -5.47
N SER A 76 15.56 2.00 -5.70
CA SER A 76 15.84 1.27 -6.94
C SER A 76 15.09 1.82 -8.17
N GLY A 77 14.08 2.66 -7.95
CA GLY A 77 13.16 3.10 -9.00
C GLY A 77 12.26 1.97 -9.53
N ALA A 78 12.16 0.84 -8.82
CA ALA A 78 11.25 -0.26 -9.14
C ALA A 78 9.85 -0.08 -8.53
N ASN A 79 9.63 0.96 -7.73
CA ASN A 79 8.35 1.32 -7.17
C ASN A 79 8.20 2.85 -7.13
N ARG A 80 6.95 3.31 -6.98
CA ARG A 80 6.64 4.73 -6.89
C ARG A 80 5.34 4.95 -6.13
N VAL A 81 5.36 5.89 -5.20
CA VAL A 81 4.16 6.40 -4.54
C VAL A 81 3.96 7.84 -4.96
N LEU A 82 2.74 8.19 -5.38
CA LEU A 82 2.37 9.55 -5.76
C LEU A 82 1.21 10.01 -4.90
N LEU A 83 1.25 11.27 -4.47
CA LEU A 83 0.18 11.92 -3.73
C LEU A 83 -0.52 12.91 -4.64
N PHE A 84 -1.78 12.64 -4.96
CA PHE A 84 -2.60 13.52 -5.76
C PHE A 84 -3.53 14.37 -4.89
N PRO A 85 -3.98 15.53 -5.40
CA PRO A 85 -5.03 16.30 -4.74
C PRO A 85 -6.32 15.46 -4.59
N PRO A 86 -7.19 15.79 -3.64
CA PRO A 86 -8.41 15.03 -3.36
C PRO A 86 -9.50 15.16 -4.45
N ALA A 87 -9.29 16.00 -5.46
CA ALA A 87 -10.27 16.29 -6.50
C ALA A 87 -9.60 16.57 -7.85
N GLY A 88 -10.38 16.55 -8.93
CA GLY A 88 -9.88 16.76 -10.29
C GLY A 88 -9.11 15.58 -10.86
N LEU A 89 -9.36 14.38 -10.32
CA LEU A 89 -8.75 13.14 -10.78
C LEU A 89 -9.63 12.48 -11.84
N VAL A 90 -9.00 11.94 -12.87
CA VAL A 90 -9.65 11.21 -13.94
C VAL A 90 -8.99 9.84 -14.15
N PRO A 91 -9.72 8.83 -14.63
CA PRO A 91 -9.13 7.54 -14.96
C PRO A 91 -8.03 7.69 -16.00
N VAL A 92 -6.87 7.11 -15.72
CA VAL A 92 -5.69 7.19 -16.60
C VAL A 92 -5.76 6.13 -17.68
N ALA A 93 -5.35 6.50 -18.90
CA ALA A 93 -5.15 5.56 -20.00
C ALA A 93 -4.01 4.57 -19.67
N VAL A 94 -4.34 3.28 -19.72
CA VAL A 94 -3.41 2.21 -19.32
C VAL A 94 -2.43 1.92 -20.46
N PRO A 95 -1.11 1.80 -20.19
CA PRO A 95 -0.16 1.36 -21.20
C PRO A 95 -0.48 -0.03 -21.74
N GLU A 96 -0.42 -0.20 -23.06
CA GLU A 96 -0.74 -1.46 -23.75
C GLU A 96 0.28 -2.59 -23.53
N LYS A 97 1.46 -2.26 -23.00
CA LYS A 97 2.58 -3.19 -22.80
C LYS A 97 2.94 -3.30 -21.33
N GLY A 98 3.51 -4.44 -20.95
CA GLY A 98 3.95 -4.71 -19.57
C GLY A 98 2.83 -5.21 -18.67
N VAL A 99 3.16 -5.40 -17.40
CA VAL A 99 2.23 -5.83 -16.36
C VAL A 99 1.76 -4.59 -15.60
N THR A 100 0.64 -4.01 -16.03
CA THR A 100 0.19 -2.68 -15.57
C THR A 100 -0.99 -2.69 -14.60
N LEU A 101 -1.83 -3.73 -14.63
CA LEU A 101 -3.02 -3.82 -13.79
C LEU A 101 -3.07 -5.17 -13.08
N LEU A 102 -3.65 -5.20 -11.88
CA LEU A 102 -4.09 -6.44 -11.24
C LEU A 102 -5.28 -7.04 -12.03
N PRO A 103 -5.39 -8.38 -12.10
CA PRO A 103 -6.52 -9.04 -12.78
C PRO A 103 -7.90 -8.70 -12.22
N ALA A 104 -8.00 -8.40 -10.92
CA ALA A 104 -9.23 -8.03 -10.24
C ALA A 104 -9.03 -6.85 -9.29
N VAL A 105 -10.14 -6.20 -8.92
CA VAL A 105 -10.17 -4.99 -8.09
C VAL A 105 -10.85 -5.32 -6.78
N SER A 106 -10.20 -5.01 -5.65
CA SER A 106 -10.78 -5.17 -4.32
C SER A 106 -11.22 -3.83 -3.77
N ALA A 107 -12.50 -3.72 -3.38
CA ALA A 107 -12.97 -2.61 -2.58
C ALA A 107 -12.39 -2.72 -1.16
N ILE A 108 -12.07 -1.57 -0.55
CA ILE A 108 -11.59 -1.48 0.82
C ILE A 108 -12.59 -0.67 1.65
N THR A 109 -12.94 -1.20 2.81
CA THR A 109 -13.55 -0.44 3.91
C THR A 109 -12.55 -0.30 5.06
N THR A 110 -12.59 0.81 5.80
CA THR A 110 -11.67 1.03 6.92
C THR A 110 -12.32 0.70 8.25
N ARG A 111 -11.57 0.09 9.16
CA ARG A 111 -12.04 -0.32 10.48
C ARG A 111 -11.02 0.06 11.54
N VAL A 112 -11.49 0.84 12.51
CA VAL A 112 -10.71 1.18 13.70
C VAL A 112 -10.72 -0.02 14.65
N VAL A 113 -9.53 -0.51 14.99
CA VAL A 113 -9.32 -1.56 15.98
C VAL A 113 -8.58 -0.97 17.17
N THR A 114 -9.23 -1.03 18.33
CA THR A 114 -8.63 -0.61 19.60
C THR A 114 -8.04 -1.83 20.29
N LEU A 115 -6.75 -1.73 20.63
CA LEU A 115 -6.02 -2.75 21.37
C LEU A 115 -5.85 -2.29 22.82
N GLU A 116 -6.19 -3.17 23.75
CA GLU A 116 -5.82 -2.98 25.14
C GLU A 116 -4.30 -3.11 25.28
N PRO A 117 -3.64 -2.28 26.11
CA PRO A 117 -2.23 -2.46 26.39
C PRO A 117 -2.02 -3.85 27.01
N GLU A 118 -1.13 -4.67 26.44
CA GLU A 118 -0.68 -5.88 27.13
C GLU A 118 0.09 -5.44 28.39
N GLU A 119 -0.19 -6.08 29.53
CA GLU A 119 0.65 -5.91 30.72
C GLU A 119 2.02 -6.49 30.37
N ASP A 120 3.06 -5.66 30.44
CA ASP A 120 4.46 -6.04 30.18
C ASP A 120 4.87 -7.24 31.05
N ASP A 121 4.76 -8.43 30.47
CA ASP A 121 5.10 -9.72 31.08
C ASP A 121 6.59 -10.08 30.89
N GLY A 122 7.38 -9.15 30.37
CA GLY A 122 8.84 -9.09 30.55
C GLY A 122 9.68 -10.06 29.70
N ASP A 123 9.06 -10.87 28.83
CA ASP A 123 9.77 -11.87 28.00
C ASP A 123 9.38 -11.88 26.50
N ASP A 124 8.33 -11.15 26.09
CA ASP A 124 7.95 -11.04 24.67
C ASP A 124 8.46 -9.72 24.06
N LEU A 125 9.09 -9.81 22.88
CA LEU A 125 9.34 -8.61 22.06
C LEU A 125 7.98 -7.93 21.82
N PRO A 126 7.85 -6.61 22.03
CA PRO A 126 6.57 -5.94 21.88
C PRO A 126 6.03 -6.19 20.48
N ARG A 127 4.84 -6.79 20.40
CA ARG A 127 4.19 -7.01 19.12
C ARG A 127 3.75 -5.66 18.55
N ASP A 128 4.01 -5.45 17.27
CA ASP A 128 3.59 -4.20 16.64
C ASP A 128 2.06 -4.07 16.62
N THR A 129 1.58 -2.83 16.71
CA THR A 129 0.15 -2.49 16.73
C THR A 129 -0.60 -3.04 15.52
N TYR A 130 -0.01 -3.00 14.32
CA TYR A 130 -0.62 -3.56 13.12
C TYR A 130 -0.76 -5.09 13.22
N ASP A 131 0.30 -5.79 13.62
CA ASP A 131 0.31 -7.25 13.72
C ASP A 131 -0.70 -7.76 14.76
N LEU A 132 -0.79 -7.07 15.91
CA LEU A 132 -1.81 -7.34 16.91
C LEU A 132 -3.22 -7.11 16.36
N ALA A 133 -3.47 -5.97 15.71
CA ALA A 133 -4.78 -5.65 15.15
C ALA A 133 -5.19 -6.62 14.04
N ARG A 134 -4.26 -6.94 13.14
CA ARG A 134 -4.46 -7.88 12.03
C ARG A 134 -4.70 -9.29 12.55
N SER A 135 -3.87 -9.77 13.48
CA SER A 135 -3.98 -11.14 14.00
C SER A 135 -5.29 -11.36 14.77
N GLY A 136 -5.76 -10.33 15.47
CA GLY A 136 -7.03 -10.29 16.19
C GLY A 136 -8.26 -9.98 15.34
N TRP A 137 -8.10 -9.63 14.05
CA TRP A 137 -9.21 -9.16 13.21
C TRP A 137 -10.34 -10.19 13.09
N LYS A 138 -11.56 -9.71 13.34
CA LYS A 138 -12.84 -10.41 13.19
C LYS A 138 -13.88 -9.41 12.69
N ARG A 139 -14.84 -9.87 11.89
CA ARG A 139 -15.97 -9.02 11.48
C ARG A 139 -16.92 -8.78 12.65
N GLU A 140 -17.23 -9.86 13.37
CA GLU A 140 -18.10 -9.83 14.55
C GLU A 140 -17.33 -10.32 15.78
N PRO A 141 -17.58 -9.75 16.97
CA PRO A 141 -16.84 -10.11 18.19
C PRO A 141 -16.93 -11.59 18.56
N ASP A 142 -18.06 -12.24 18.26
CA ASP A 142 -18.35 -13.64 18.57
C ASP A 142 -17.78 -14.64 17.55
N GLU A 143 -17.14 -14.17 16.46
CA GLU A 143 -16.52 -15.06 15.49
C GLU A 143 -15.43 -15.91 16.15
N ARG A 144 -15.54 -17.22 15.94
CA ARG A 144 -14.63 -18.22 16.52
C ARG A 144 -13.23 -18.16 15.91
N PHE A 145 -13.11 -17.81 14.63
CA PHE A 145 -11.85 -17.77 13.89
C PHE A 145 -11.62 -16.37 13.35
N GLY A 146 -10.39 -15.86 13.50
CA GLY A 146 -9.99 -14.59 12.92
C GLY A 146 -10.00 -14.64 11.39
N LYS A 147 -10.19 -13.48 10.77
CA LYS A 147 -10.31 -13.31 9.31
C LYS A 147 -9.14 -12.54 8.73
N GLN A 148 -7.92 -12.90 9.13
CA GLN A 148 -6.69 -12.16 8.79
C GLN A 148 -6.53 -11.93 7.27
N ARG A 149 -6.96 -12.87 6.43
CA ARG A 149 -6.92 -12.73 4.96
C ARG A 149 -7.81 -11.63 4.39
N GLU A 150 -8.79 -11.16 5.16
CA GLU A 150 -9.60 -10.00 4.77
C GLU A 150 -8.89 -8.68 5.04
N VAL A 151 -7.81 -8.68 5.83
CA VAL A 151 -7.00 -7.48 6.06
C VAL A 151 -6.10 -7.27 4.84
N LEU A 152 -6.25 -6.11 4.20
CA LEU A 152 -5.49 -5.69 3.02
C LEU A 152 -4.38 -4.68 3.37
N GLY A 153 -4.20 -4.38 4.66
CA GLY A 153 -3.23 -3.43 5.18
C GLY A 153 -3.80 -2.55 6.29
N SER A 154 -3.17 -1.38 6.50
CA SER A 154 -3.66 -0.33 7.41
C SER A 154 -3.36 1.07 6.87
N LEU A 155 -4.11 2.07 7.33
CA LEU A 155 -3.87 3.49 7.02
C LEU A 155 -3.33 4.23 8.25
N GLY A 156 -2.28 5.01 8.04
CA GLY A 156 -1.60 5.78 9.09
C GLY A 156 -1.00 4.90 10.19
N GLY A 157 -0.69 5.54 11.32
CA GLY A 157 -0.01 4.90 12.45
C GLY A 157 1.50 4.98 12.33
N SER A 158 2.20 3.93 12.77
CA SER A 158 3.64 3.81 12.70
C SER A 158 3.99 2.55 11.88
N PRO A 159 5.13 2.56 11.16
CA PRO A 159 5.57 1.38 10.43
C PRO A 159 5.93 0.27 11.43
N SER A 160 5.42 -0.93 11.17
CA SER A 160 5.73 -2.11 11.98
C SER A 160 7.14 -2.62 11.69
N TYR A 161 7.94 -2.89 12.72
CA TYR A 161 9.24 -3.61 12.61
C TYR A 161 10.26 -3.04 11.60
N LEU A 162 10.07 -1.82 11.12
CA LEU A 162 11.00 -1.19 10.20
C LEU A 162 11.98 -0.34 11.00
N ASP A 163 13.25 -0.72 10.96
CA ASP A 163 14.33 0.06 11.57
C ASP A 163 14.43 1.46 10.96
N ASP A 164 14.76 2.46 11.78
CA ASP A 164 14.82 3.88 11.36
C ASP A 164 15.79 4.11 10.18
N ASP A 165 16.83 3.29 10.04
CA ASP A 165 17.81 3.37 8.96
C ASP A 165 17.29 2.83 7.62
N ARG A 166 16.16 2.11 7.62
CA ARG A 166 15.44 1.66 6.43
C ARG A 166 14.38 2.67 5.97
N LEU A 167 14.12 3.73 6.74
CA LEU A 167 13.15 4.77 6.35
C LEU A 167 13.65 5.52 5.10
N PRO A 168 12.84 5.56 4.03
CA PRO A 168 13.30 6.13 2.78
C PRO A 168 13.29 7.66 2.84
N GLY A 169 14.33 8.28 2.31
CA GLY A 169 14.32 9.71 1.99
C GLY A 169 13.39 9.99 0.81
N CYS A 170 12.89 11.22 0.71
CA CYS A 170 12.11 11.67 -0.44
C CYS A 170 12.98 11.61 -1.70
N PRO A 171 12.51 10.98 -2.80
CA PRO A 171 13.29 10.86 -4.03
C PRO A 171 13.62 12.22 -4.67
N SER A 172 12.80 13.25 -4.43
CA SER A 172 12.94 14.56 -5.07
C SER A 172 13.75 15.56 -4.24
N CYS A 173 13.62 15.55 -2.90
CA CYS A 173 14.25 16.55 -2.02
C CYS A 173 15.19 15.96 -0.97
N SER A 174 15.30 14.64 -0.89
CA SER A 174 16.07 13.91 0.14
C SER A 174 15.62 14.19 1.59
N GLY A 175 14.51 14.88 1.79
CA GLY A 175 13.91 15.12 3.10
C GLY A 175 13.21 13.88 3.67
N THR A 176 12.79 13.98 4.92
CA THR A 176 12.06 12.91 5.62
C THR A 176 10.71 12.63 4.93
N THR A 177 10.38 11.35 4.81
CA THR A 177 9.05 10.88 4.41
C THR A 177 8.26 10.47 5.65
N GLU A 178 6.93 10.54 5.54
CA GLU A 178 6.01 10.11 6.58
C GLU A 178 5.44 8.74 6.20
N PHE A 179 5.32 7.84 7.18
CA PHE A 179 4.61 6.59 6.98
C PHE A 179 3.11 6.85 6.74
N ALA A 180 2.56 6.20 5.73
CA ALA A 180 1.19 6.44 5.29
C ALA A 180 0.30 5.19 5.34
N ALA A 181 0.83 4.01 5.03
CA ALA A 181 0.04 2.78 5.01
C ALA A 181 0.90 1.52 5.02
N HIS A 182 0.31 0.44 5.55
CA HIS A 182 0.72 -0.93 5.22
C HIS A 182 -0.13 -1.46 4.07
N LEU A 183 0.42 -2.33 3.22
CA LEU A 183 -0.30 -3.03 2.16
C LEU A 183 0.06 -4.52 2.15
N GLU A 184 -0.96 -5.37 2.25
CA GLU A 184 -0.83 -6.82 2.06
C GLU A 184 -0.97 -7.16 0.58
N GLU A 185 -0.41 -8.30 0.15
CA GLU A 185 -0.45 -8.75 -1.25
C GLU A 185 -1.86 -8.72 -1.85
N GLY A 186 -2.84 -9.27 -1.12
CA GLY A 186 -4.24 -9.37 -1.54
C GLY A 186 -4.92 -10.59 -0.92
N ILE A 187 -6.23 -10.72 -1.11
CA ILE A 187 -7.01 -11.83 -0.51
C ILE A 187 -6.88 -13.14 -1.29
N ASP A 188 -6.62 -13.06 -2.60
CA ASP A 188 -6.45 -14.19 -3.51
C ASP A 188 -5.54 -13.85 -4.70
N ARG A 189 -5.26 -14.85 -5.55
CA ARG A 189 -4.35 -14.70 -6.69
C ARG A 189 -4.77 -13.67 -7.75
N GLN A 190 -6.05 -13.36 -7.88
CA GLN A 190 -6.54 -12.39 -8.87
C GLN A 190 -6.37 -10.95 -8.37
N THR A 191 -6.34 -10.79 -7.06
CA THR A 191 -6.21 -9.49 -6.38
C THR A 191 -4.80 -9.26 -5.83
N ALA A 192 -3.94 -10.28 -5.87
CA ALA A 192 -2.63 -10.25 -5.24
C ALA A 192 -1.57 -9.49 -6.08
N MET A 193 -0.96 -8.48 -5.47
CA MET A 193 0.35 -7.95 -5.84
C MET A 193 1.42 -8.88 -5.31
N ASN A 194 2.42 -9.24 -6.12
CA ASN A 194 3.53 -10.07 -5.64
C ASN A 194 4.53 -9.20 -4.86
N LEU A 195 4.55 -9.38 -3.54
CA LEU A 195 5.47 -8.73 -2.61
C LEU A 195 6.47 -9.74 -2.02
N GLY A 196 6.56 -10.94 -2.59
CA GLY A 196 7.44 -12.00 -2.09
C GLY A 196 7.00 -12.58 -0.74
N GLY A 197 5.72 -12.43 -0.37
CA GLY A 197 5.18 -12.82 0.94
C GLY A 197 5.52 -11.86 2.09
N GLN A 198 5.97 -10.64 1.78
CA GLN A 198 6.29 -9.59 2.76
C GLN A 198 5.18 -8.55 2.88
N LEU A 199 5.28 -7.69 3.90
CA LEU A 199 4.40 -6.54 4.06
C LEU A 199 4.90 -5.36 3.24
N GLY A 200 4.00 -4.67 2.55
CA GLY A 200 4.30 -3.42 1.87
C GLY A 200 4.19 -2.22 2.82
N TYR A 201 5.13 -1.29 2.74
CA TYR A 201 5.15 -0.04 3.51
C TYR A 201 5.12 1.14 2.55
N VAL A 202 4.16 2.04 2.75
CA VAL A 202 3.95 3.23 1.91
C VAL A 202 4.45 4.45 2.67
N PHE A 203 5.38 5.18 2.08
CA PHE A 203 5.94 6.42 2.62
C PHE A 203 5.68 7.59 1.66
N VAL A 204 5.43 8.78 2.19
CA VAL A 204 5.13 9.97 1.38
C VAL A 204 5.81 11.23 1.90
N CYS A 205 6.31 12.04 0.97
CA CYS A 205 6.76 13.40 1.23
C CYS A 205 5.68 14.37 0.74
N ARG A 206 4.88 14.90 1.67
CA ARG A 206 3.77 15.81 1.34
C ARG A 206 4.20 17.05 0.54
N PRO A 207 5.31 17.75 0.88
CA PRO A 207 5.77 18.90 0.10
C PRO A 207 6.08 18.58 -1.37
N CYS A 208 6.59 17.37 -1.65
CA CYS A 208 6.96 16.97 -3.01
C CYS A 208 5.87 16.19 -3.73
N SER A 209 4.81 15.76 -3.02
CA SER A 209 3.76 14.89 -3.57
C SER A 209 4.28 13.58 -4.17
N GLU A 210 5.43 13.12 -3.69
CA GLU A 210 6.12 11.90 -4.10
C GLU A 210 6.48 11.08 -2.87
N GLY A 211 6.65 9.77 -3.06
CA GLY A 211 6.95 8.85 -1.99
C GLY A 211 7.61 7.57 -2.51
N ALA A 212 7.84 6.66 -1.57
CA ALA A 212 8.48 5.38 -1.82
C ALA A 212 7.67 4.24 -1.23
N PHE A 213 7.85 3.07 -1.81
CA PHE A 213 7.31 1.82 -1.33
C PHE A 213 8.46 0.89 -0.95
N LEU A 214 8.28 0.13 0.12
CA LEU A 214 9.23 -0.85 0.62
C LEU A 214 8.51 -2.16 0.92
N THR A 215 9.22 -3.27 0.84
CA THR A 215 8.75 -4.54 1.41
C THR A 215 9.64 -4.93 2.58
N GLY A 216 9.05 -5.52 3.61
CA GLY A 216 9.74 -5.86 4.86
C GLY A 216 9.00 -6.89 5.69
#